data_AF-A0A8X7Q2P3-F1
#
_entry.id   AF-A0A8X7Q2P3-F1
#
_cell.length_a   1.000
_cell.length_b   1.000
_cell.length_c   1.000
_cell.angle_alpha   90.00
_cell.angle_beta   90.00
_cell.angle_gamma   90.00
#
_symmetry.space_group_name_H-M   'P 1'
#
loop_
_entity.id
_entity.type
_entity.pdbx_description
1 polymer ?
#
loop_
_entity_poly.entity_id
_entity_poly.type
_entity_poly.pdbx_seq_one_letter_code
_entity_poly.pdbx_strand_id
1 'polypeptide(L)'
;MDYLLLRRQENFSEMEQQLKKAEDAQRRKVQIEKAARESEAEAIRKILGQDSSRKKREDKIKKRLDELAQEKAAHEERASTSYIRTIMGPNGTTVSFPIDKVPSLFDPKLSGLKCYKAVQEQHQ
;
A
#
# COMPACT_ATOMS: atom_id res chain seq x y z
N MET A 1 28.72 -77.94 30.22
CA MET A 1 27.37 -77.33 30.08
C MET A 1 27.42 -75.82 30.25
N ASP A 2 28.21 -75.28 31.19
CA ASP A 2 28.29 -73.83 31.48
C ASP A 2 28.71 -72.95 30.29
N TYR A 3 29.57 -73.45 29.41
CA TYR A 3 30.07 -72.69 28.25
C TYR A 3 28.98 -72.31 27.24
N LEU A 4 27.94 -73.13 27.07
CA LEU A 4 26.82 -72.83 26.18
C LEU A 4 25.87 -71.78 26.78
N LEU A 5 25.77 -71.74 28.10
CA LEU A 5 24.95 -70.80 28.84
C LEU A 5 25.57 -69.39 28.85
N LEU A 6 26.88 -69.30 29.05
CA LEU A 6 27.64 -68.04 28.96
C LEU A 6 27.51 -67.43 27.56
N ARG A 7 27.75 -68.24 26.52
CA ARG A 7 27.63 -67.80 25.13
C ARG A 7 26.21 -67.33 24.79
N ARG A 8 25.17 -68.02 25.29
CA ARG A 8 23.77 -67.59 25.11
C ARG A 8 23.53 -66.23 25.77
N GLN A 9 24.03 -66.01 26.98
CA GLN A 9 23.86 -64.75 27.70
C GLN A 9 24.58 -63.58 27.02
N GLU A 10 25.78 -63.81 26.50
CA GLU A 10 26.53 -62.82 25.71
C GLU A 10 25.75 -62.39 24.45
N ASN A 11 25.15 -63.34 23.74
CA ASN A 11 24.31 -63.05 22.56
C ASN A 11 23.06 -62.22 22.93
N PHE A 12 22.41 -62.53 24.06
CA PHE A 12 21.27 -61.75 24.55
C PHE A 12 21.67 -60.32 24.92
N SER A 13 22.81 -60.15 25.61
CA SER A 13 23.36 -58.85 25.98
C SER A 13 23.72 -58.00 24.76
N GLU A 14 24.31 -58.62 23.73
CA GLU A 14 24.66 -57.94 22.48
C GLU A 14 23.42 -57.48 21.71
N MET A 15 22.37 -58.32 21.66
CA MET A 15 21.07 -57.95 21.09
C MET A 15 20.42 -56.79 21.84
N GLU A 16 20.41 -56.80 23.18
CA GLU A 16 19.85 -55.71 23.99
C GLU A 16 20.62 -54.39 23.77
N GLN A 17 21.94 -54.44 23.66
CA GLN A 17 22.75 -53.24 23.38
C GLN A 17 22.46 -52.67 21.99
N GLN A 18 22.29 -53.51 20.97
CA GLN A 18 21.90 -53.05 19.64
C GLN A 18 20.51 -52.42 19.65
N LEU A 19 19.55 -53.04 20.36
CA LEU A 19 18.20 -52.52 20.49
C LEU A 19 18.19 -51.13 21.13
N LYS A 20 18.98 -50.94 22.21
CA LYS A 20 19.10 -49.67 22.90
C LYS A 20 19.72 -48.57 22.03
N LYS A 21 20.76 -48.92 21.26
CA LYS A 21 21.36 -47.99 20.27
C LYS A 21 20.35 -47.60 19.18
N ALA A 22 19.55 -48.55 18.71
CA ALA A 22 18.51 -48.29 17.71
C ALA A 22 17.39 -47.39 18.26
N GLU A 23 16.95 -47.60 19.51
CA GLU A 23 15.95 -46.76 20.17
C GLU A 23 16.46 -45.32 20.34
N ASP A 24 17.70 -45.14 20.82
CA ASP A 24 18.30 -43.81 20.98
C ASP A 24 18.42 -43.08 19.64
N ALA A 25 18.80 -43.79 18.57
CA ALA A 25 18.85 -43.22 17.23
C ALA A 25 17.45 -42.80 16.74
N GLN A 26 16.42 -43.60 17.02
CA GLN A 26 15.05 -43.28 16.67
C GLN A 26 14.52 -42.08 17.46
N ARG A 27 14.79 -42.02 18.77
CA ARG A 27 14.43 -40.86 19.61
C ARG A 27 15.04 -39.57 19.09
N ARG A 28 16.31 -39.59 18.69
CA ARG A 28 16.97 -38.42 18.10
C ARG A 28 16.30 -37.98 16.80
N LYS A 29 15.94 -38.92 15.92
CA LYS A 29 15.22 -38.60 14.67
C LYS A 29 13.89 -37.91 14.95
N VAL A 30 13.10 -38.45 15.88
CA VAL A 30 11.79 -37.89 16.26
C VAL A 30 11.93 -36.48 16.83
N GLN A 31 12.95 -36.24 17.67
CA GLN A 31 13.19 -34.90 18.22
C GLN A 31 13.58 -33.88 17.16
N ILE A 32 14.43 -34.27 16.20
CA ILE A 32 14.85 -33.40 15.09
C ILE A 32 13.65 -33.05 14.22
N GLU A 33 12.82 -34.02 13.84
CA GLU A 33 11.61 -33.77 13.06
C GLU A 33 10.64 -32.86 13.81
N LYS A 34 10.43 -33.11 15.11
CA LYS A 34 9.57 -32.27 15.95
C LYS A 34 10.07 -30.82 16.00
N ALA A 35 11.37 -30.62 16.21
CA ALA A 35 11.99 -29.29 16.22
C ALA A 35 11.91 -28.62 14.85
N ALA A 36 12.11 -29.36 13.76
CA ALA A 36 11.97 -28.84 12.41
C ALA A 36 10.53 -28.40 12.12
N ARG A 37 9.54 -29.21 12.50
CA ARG A 37 8.12 -28.92 12.28
C ARG A 37 7.63 -27.73 13.10
N GLU A 38 8.10 -27.61 14.34
CA GLU A 38 7.77 -26.47 15.20
C GLU A 38 8.39 -25.16 14.69
N SER A 39 9.66 -25.20 14.26
CA SER A 39 10.33 -24.03 13.68
C SER A 39 9.73 -23.60 12.33
N GLU A 40 9.34 -24.54 11.48
CA GLU A 40 8.62 -24.24 10.23
C GLU A 40 7.27 -23.56 10.51
N ALA A 41 6.48 -24.11 11.43
CA ALA A 41 5.18 -23.54 11.78
C ALA A 41 5.31 -22.13 12.39
N GLU A 42 6.35 -21.86 13.16
CA GLU A 42 6.64 -20.52 13.67
C GLU A 42 7.08 -19.56 12.55
N ALA A 43 7.94 -19.99 11.63
CA ALA A 43 8.37 -19.18 10.50
C ALA A 43 7.20 -18.75 9.60
N ILE A 44 6.30 -19.69 9.26
CA ILE A 44 5.08 -19.40 8.50
C ILE A 44 4.19 -18.38 9.24
N ARG A 45 3.97 -18.60 10.56
CA ARG A 45 3.18 -17.67 11.39
C ARG A 45 3.78 -16.26 11.41
N LYS A 46 5.10 -16.13 11.43
CA LYS A 46 5.80 -14.84 11.44
C LYS A 46 5.65 -14.09 10.13
N ILE A 47 5.82 -14.78 8.99
CA ILE A 47 5.64 -14.20 7.66
C ILE A 47 4.18 -13.75 7.47
N LEU A 48 3.21 -14.64 7.70
CA LEU A 48 1.79 -14.34 7.47
C LEU A 48 1.25 -13.29 8.46
N GLY A 49 1.70 -13.35 9.72
CA GLY A 49 1.31 -12.39 10.75
C GLY A 49 1.82 -10.98 10.46
N GLN A 50 3.08 -10.82 10.05
CA GLN A 50 3.63 -9.51 9.70
C GLN A 50 2.96 -8.91 8.47
N ASP A 51 2.75 -9.70 7.41
CA ASP A 51 2.18 -9.21 6.16
C ASP A 51 0.74 -8.69 6.33
N SER A 52 -0.06 -9.28 7.23
CA SER A 52 -1.42 -8.81 7.49
C SER A 52 -1.48 -7.37 8.01
N SER A 53 -0.53 -6.99 8.87
CA SER A 53 -0.44 -5.64 9.46
C SER A 53 0.06 -4.62 8.43
N ARG A 54 1.01 -5.03 7.60
CA ARG A 54 1.59 -4.22 6.53
C ARG A 54 0.56 -3.95 5.45
N LYS A 55 -0.11 -4.99 4.96
CA LYS A 55 -1.22 -4.90 3.99
C LYS A 55 -2.30 -3.92 4.45
N LYS A 56 -2.74 -4.03 5.71
CA LYS A 56 -3.76 -3.12 6.28
C LYS A 56 -3.32 -1.66 6.34
N ARG A 57 -2.02 -1.38 6.55
CA ARG A 57 -1.48 -0.02 6.48
C ARG A 57 -1.44 0.49 5.05
N GLU A 58 -0.96 -0.32 4.12
CA GLU A 58 -0.88 0.01 2.70
C GLU A 58 -2.27 0.32 2.11
N ASP A 59 -3.28 -0.50 2.41
CA ASP A 59 -4.66 -0.28 1.95
C ASP A 59 -5.25 1.03 2.49
N LYS A 60 -4.98 1.37 3.75
CA LYS A 60 -5.42 2.65 4.34
C LYS A 60 -4.77 3.86 3.66
N ILE A 61 -3.49 3.77 3.32
CA ILE A 61 -2.78 4.86 2.63
C ILE A 61 -3.34 5.03 1.23
N LYS A 62 -3.52 3.93 0.50
CA LYS A 62 -4.09 3.97 -0.85
C LYS A 62 -5.47 4.62 -0.86
N LYS A 63 -6.36 4.21 0.06
CA LYS A 63 -7.69 4.80 0.19
C LYS A 63 -7.65 6.32 0.45
N ARG A 64 -6.76 6.77 1.35
CA ARG A 64 -6.59 8.21 1.63
C ARG A 64 -6.06 8.99 0.43
N LEU A 65 -5.15 8.41 -0.34
CA LEU A 65 -4.64 9.04 -1.57
C LEU A 65 -5.73 9.16 -2.62
N ASP A 66 -6.53 8.10 -2.81
CA ASP A 66 -7.65 8.09 -3.75
C ASP A 66 -8.72 9.14 -3.33
N GLU A 67 -9.06 9.21 -2.04
CA GLU A 67 -9.99 10.22 -1.50
C GLU A 67 -9.47 11.65 -1.71
N LEU A 68 -8.18 11.91 -1.46
CA LEU A 68 -7.57 13.22 -1.66
C LEU A 68 -7.53 13.62 -3.15
N ALA A 69 -7.28 12.67 -4.05
CA ALA A 69 -7.31 12.91 -5.49
C ALA A 69 -8.74 13.26 -5.96
N GLN A 70 -9.74 12.54 -5.45
CA GLN A 70 -11.14 12.81 -5.77
C GLN A 70 -11.60 14.17 -5.23
N GLU A 71 -11.22 14.51 -3.99
CA GLU A 71 -11.53 15.81 -3.39
C GLU A 71 -10.89 16.96 -4.18
N LYS A 72 -9.63 16.81 -4.60
CA LYS A 72 -8.93 17.80 -5.42
C LYS A 72 -9.60 17.98 -6.78
N ALA A 73 -9.97 16.90 -7.46
CA ALA A 73 -10.65 16.96 -8.75
C ALA A 73 -12.02 17.67 -8.62
N ALA A 74 -12.82 17.29 -7.61
CA ALA A 74 -14.11 17.93 -7.36
C ALA A 74 -13.98 19.40 -6.95
N HIS A 75 -12.94 19.74 -6.18
CA HIS A 75 -12.64 21.12 -5.82
C HIS A 75 -12.24 21.94 -7.04
N GLU A 76 -11.38 21.43 -7.92
CA GLU A 76 -10.96 22.09 -9.16
C GLU A 76 -12.13 22.31 -10.13
N GLU A 77 -13.02 21.31 -10.27
CA GLU A 77 -14.26 21.44 -11.04
C GLU A 77 -15.15 22.57 -10.48
N ARG A 78 -15.37 22.59 -9.16
CA ARG A 78 -16.12 23.67 -8.50
C ARG A 78 -15.43 25.04 -8.62
N ALA A 79 -14.11 25.07 -8.54
CA ALA A 79 -13.31 26.28 -8.68
C ALA A 79 -13.45 26.86 -10.10
N SER A 80 -13.24 26.03 -11.13
CA SER A 80 -13.29 26.42 -12.54
C SER A 80 -14.64 27.02 -12.96
N THR A 81 -15.73 26.58 -12.33
CA THR A 81 -17.09 27.06 -12.60
C THR A 81 -17.48 28.31 -11.79
N SER A 82 -16.70 28.69 -10.77
CA SER A 82 -17.11 29.72 -9.82
C SER A 82 -16.40 31.07 -9.97
N TYR A 83 -15.19 31.13 -10.55
CA TYR A 83 -14.42 32.38 -10.60
C TYR A 83 -14.03 32.82 -12.02
N ILE A 84 -13.87 34.13 -12.18
CA ILE A 84 -13.25 34.75 -13.36
C ILE A 84 -11.74 34.67 -13.18
N ARG A 85 -11.01 34.19 -14.21
CA ARG A 85 -9.54 34.09 -14.19
C ARG A 85 -8.92 35.20 -15.02
N THR A 86 -7.99 35.96 -14.43
CA THR A 86 -7.25 37.03 -15.12
C THR A 86 -5.78 36.66 -15.22
N ILE A 87 -5.23 36.65 -16.44
CA ILE A 87 -3.81 36.45 -16.73
C ILE A 87 -3.26 37.73 -17.34
N MET A 88 -2.26 38.34 -16.71
CA MET A 88 -1.56 39.49 -17.27
C MET A 88 -0.24 39.02 -17.89
N GLY A 89 0.05 39.43 -19.12
CA GLY A 89 1.28 39.12 -19.82
C GLY A 89 1.81 40.33 -20.62
N PRO A 90 3.03 40.24 -21.18
CA PRO A 90 3.64 41.34 -21.93
C PRO A 90 2.83 41.75 -23.18
N ASN A 91 2.03 40.82 -23.73
CA ASN A 91 1.18 41.04 -24.90
C ASN A 91 -0.25 41.48 -24.54
N GLY A 92 -0.55 41.72 -23.25
CA GLY A 92 -1.87 42.15 -22.78
C GLY A 92 -2.43 41.28 -21.65
N THR A 93 -3.69 41.54 -21.29
CA THR A 93 -4.41 40.84 -20.22
C THR A 93 -5.53 39.98 -20.79
N THR A 94 -5.54 38.70 -20.46
CA THR A 94 -6.59 37.75 -20.83
C THR A 94 -7.51 37.51 -19.63
N VAL A 95 -8.81 37.74 -19.80
CA VAL A 95 -9.84 37.48 -18.79
C VAL A 95 -10.73 36.34 -19.27
N SER A 96 -10.83 35.27 -18.49
CA SER A 96 -11.61 34.08 -18.79
C SER A 96 -12.79 33.95 -17.83
N PHE A 97 -13.99 33.76 -18.38
CA PHE A 97 -15.23 33.59 -17.63
C PHE A 97 -15.64 32.12 -17.61
N PRO A 98 -16.30 31.63 -16.54
CA PRO A 98 -17.00 30.35 -16.57
C PRO A 98 -18.03 30.33 -17.70
N ILE A 99 -18.17 29.19 -18.39
CA ILE A 99 -19.09 29.02 -19.53
C ILE A 99 -20.52 29.45 -19.19
N ASP A 100 -20.97 29.17 -17.97
CA ASP A 100 -22.34 29.44 -17.54
C ASP A 100 -22.57 30.88 -17.05
N LYS A 101 -21.52 31.71 -16.98
CA LYS A 101 -21.55 33.06 -16.38
C LYS A 101 -20.91 34.12 -17.28
N VAL A 102 -20.98 33.94 -18.60
CA VAL A 102 -20.49 34.94 -19.55
C VAL A 102 -21.34 36.22 -19.43
N PRO A 103 -20.74 37.40 -19.20
CA PRO A 103 -21.48 38.65 -19.13
C PRO A 103 -22.23 38.95 -20.43
N SER A 104 -23.46 39.45 -20.33
CA SER A 104 -24.25 39.89 -21.49
C SER A 104 -23.60 41.05 -22.27
N LEU A 105 -22.55 41.68 -21.71
CA LEU A 105 -21.70 42.64 -22.41
C LEU A 105 -21.10 42.08 -23.70
N PHE A 106 -20.93 40.75 -23.80
CA PHE A 106 -20.44 40.07 -25.00
C PHE A 106 -21.56 39.67 -25.98
N ASP A 107 -22.82 40.00 -25.67
CA ASP A 107 -23.93 39.71 -26.57
C ASP A 107 -23.87 40.62 -27.81
N PRO A 108 -23.83 40.06 -29.03
CA PRO A 108 -23.75 40.85 -30.27
C PRO A 108 -24.98 41.73 -30.52
N LYS A 109 -26.07 41.51 -29.76
CA LYS A 109 -27.30 42.31 -29.80
C LYS A 109 -27.14 43.71 -29.20
N LEU A 110 -26.08 43.97 -28.42
CA LEU A 110 -25.79 45.30 -27.84
C LEU A 110 -24.96 46.21 -28.77
N SER A 111 -24.89 45.89 -30.07
CA SER A 111 -24.12 46.61 -31.10
C SER A 111 -24.50 48.09 -31.35
N GLY A 112 -25.38 48.69 -30.54
CA GLY A 112 -25.76 50.10 -30.60
C GLY A 112 -25.07 51.03 -29.59
N LEU A 113 -24.30 50.52 -28.61
CA LEU A 113 -23.68 51.37 -27.59
C LEU A 113 -22.26 51.78 -28.00
N LYS A 114 -22.08 53.09 -28.26
CA LYS A 114 -20.80 53.72 -28.60
C LYS A 114 -19.76 53.44 -27.52
N CYS A 115 -18.60 52.94 -27.94
CA CYS A 115 -17.45 52.70 -27.08
C CYS A 115 -16.99 54.01 -26.41
N TYR A 116 -17.12 54.14 -25.09
CA TYR A 116 -16.44 55.21 -24.36
C TYR A 116 -15.00 54.76 -24.06
N LYS A 117 -14.01 55.48 -24.59
CA LYS A 117 -12.61 55.36 -24.17
C LYS A 117 -12.47 55.99 -22.80
N ALA A 118 -12.21 55.19 -21.77
CA ALA A 118 -11.72 55.69 -20.49
C ALA A 118 -10.21 55.88 -20.59
N VAL A 119 -9.75 57.13 -20.65
CA VAL A 119 -8.36 57.51 -20.41
C VAL A 119 -8.28 57.87 -18.93
N GLN A 120 -7.57 57.07 -18.12
CA GLN A 120 -7.22 57.49 -16.77
C GLN A 120 -5.98 58.37 -16.84
N GLU A 121 -6.19 59.65 -16.55
CA GLU A 121 -5.17 60.67 -16.38
C GLU A 121 -4.60 60.56 -14.96
N GLN A 122 -3.30 60.30 -14.86
CA GLN A 122 -2.55 60.29 -13.61
C GLN A 122 -2.19 61.75 -13.27
N HIS A 123 -2.74 62.29 -12.18
CA HIS A 123 -2.27 63.55 -11.60
C HIS A 123 -1.36 63.27 -10.41
N GLN A 124 -0.09 63.64 -10.63
CA GLN A 124 0.98 64.13 -9.75
C GLN A 124 1.07 63.65 -8.28
#